data_AF-A0A7I8CYT5-F1
#
_entry.id   AF-A0A7I8CYT5-F1
#
_cell.length_a   1.000
_cell.length_b   1.000
_cell.length_c   1.000
_cell.angle_alpha   90.00
_cell.angle_beta   90.00
_cell.angle_gamma   90.00
#
_symmetry.space_group_name_H-M   'P 1'
#
loop_
_entity.id
_entity.type
_entity.pdbx_description
1 polymer ?
#
loop_
_entity_poly.entity_id
_entity_poly.type
_entity_poly.pdbx_seq_one_letter_code
_entity_poly.pdbx_strand_id
1 'polypeptide(L)'
;MYKPHTIEQYKIQQFLDHTFAMEHFLVSPLSRSALMLEDRCGERIAFSFSDNEVREIPIPSAPSPDKVKSFIRSFRALGAKPHLRTFEDVTRWWLNHPNPLTYQQALGLPDELYRRFLSSTLIEDEDAQRLAASGLVSEDAYQDIQLWYLNGNTADCWLGPLGIDGTGNLYALTFNYGTPRAKELKFYLLDDYYRHMNHIL
;
A
#
# COMPACT_ATOMS: atom_id res chain seq x y z
N MET A 1 0.16 5.91 -8.78
CA MET A 1 0.58 7.32 -8.57
C MET A 1 -0.26 7.95 -7.49
N TYR A 2 0.36 8.61 -6.50
CA TYR A 2 -0.35 9.25 -5.39
C TYR A 2 -1.28 10.38 -5.87
N LYS A 3 -2.47 10.46 -5.27
CA LYS A 3 -3.45 11.50 -5.55
C LYS A 3 -3.49 12.49 -4.38
N PRO A 4 -3.25 13.80 -4.58
CA PRO A 4 -3.38 14.81 -3.53
C PRO A 4 -4.80 14.87 -2.95
N HIS A 5 -4.89 15.06 -1.63
CA HIS A 5 -6.16 15.15 -0.88
C HIS A 5 -6.42 16.53 -0.27
N THR A 6 -5.46 17.44 -0.34
CA THR A 6 -5.58 18.82 0.16
C THR A 6 -5.15 19.83 -0.91
N ILE A 7 -5.55 21.10 -0.74
CA ILE A 7 -5.14 22.18 -1.65
C ILE A 7 -3.63 22.35 -1.60
N GLU A 8 -3.03 22.27 -0.42
CA GLU A 8 -1.60 22.37 -0.20
C GLU A 8 -0.85 21.26 -0.93
N GLN A 9 -1.28 20.00 -0.77
CA GLN A 9 -0.68 18.88 -1.50
C GLN A 9 -0.86 19.02 -3.01
N TYR A 10 -2.02 19.53 -3.47
CA TYR A 10 -2.24 19.78 -4.89
C TYR A 10 -1.25 20.83 -5.42
N LYS A 11 -1.01 21.91 -4.69
CA LYS A 11 -0.01 22.93 -5.06
C LYS A 11 1.41 22.36 -5.12
N ILE A 12 1.77 21.50 -4.17
CA ILE A 12 3.06 20.81 -4.19
C ILE A 12 3.13 19.87 -5.40
N GLN A 13 2.09 19.07 -5.65
CA GLN A 13 2.06 18.17 -6.81
C GLN A 13 2.24 18.94 -8.13
N GLN A 14 1.54 20.07 -8.29
CA GLN A 14 1.74 20.94 -9.46
C GLN A 14 3.20 21.38 -9.57
N PHE A 15 3.82 21.84 -8.49
CA PHE A 15 5.24 22.21 -8.51
C PHE A 15 6.14 21.02 -8.90
N LEU A 16 5.88 19.84 -8.36
CA LEU A 16 6.65 18.63 -8.66
C LEU A 16 6.55 18.27 -10.14
N ASP A 17 5.34 18.25 -10.70
CA ASP A 17 5.08 17.92 -12.11
C ASP A 17 5.79 18.88 -13.08
N HIS A 18 6.02 20.14 -12.68
CA HIS A 18 6.73 21.13 -13.50
C HIS A 18 8.26 21.09 -13.32
N THR A 19 8.75 20.50 -12.22
CA THR A 19 10.16 20.60 -11.82
C THR A 19 10.92 19.28 -12.03
N PHE A 20 10.23 18.14 -11.92
CA PHE A 20 10.83 16.81 -11.93
C PHE A 20 10.24 15.93 -13.03
N ALA A 21 11.04 14.98 -13.52
CA ALA A 21 10.58 13.89 -14.38
C ALA A 21 9.92 12.80 -13.52
N MET A 22 8.61 12.93 -13.29
CA MET A 22 7.85 12.16 -12.30
C MET A 22 7.84 10.64 -12.53
N GLU A 23 8.15 10.16 -13.73
CA GLU A 23 8.32 8.74 -14.06
C GLU A 23 9.49 8.03 -13.34
N HIS A 24 10.37 8.82 -12.70
CA HIS A 24 11.51 8.32 -11.94
C HIS A 24 11.31 8.34 -10.44
N PHE A 25 10.18 8.85 -9.95
CA PHE A 25 9.97 9.09 -8.53
C PHE A 25 8.67 8.49 -7.99
N LEU A 26 8.72 8.13 -6.71
CA LEU A 26 7.55 7.87 -5.89
C LEU A 26 7.18 9.13 -5.13
N VAL A 27 5.88 9.45 -5.09
CA VAL A 27 5.35 10.53 -4.28
C VAL A 27 4.56 9.94 -3.14
N SER A 28 4.79 10.44 -1.92
CA SER A 28 3.98 10.09 -0.75
C SER A 28 3.68 11.30 0.12
N PRO A 29 2.55 11.32 0.83
CA PRO A 29 2.25 12.40 1.76
C PRO A 29 3.04 12.26 3.06
N LEU A 30 3.58 13.38 3.55
CA LEU A 30 4.17 13.51 4.89
C LEU A 30 3.19 14.13 5.88
N SER A 31 2.31 15.00 5.39
CA SER A 31 1.25 15.64 6.16
C SER A 31 0.19 16.19 5.22
N ARG A 32 -0.79 16.92 5.79
CA ARG A 32 -1.76 17.71 5.02
C ARG A 32 -1.13 18.75 4.10
N SER A 33 0.07 19.22 4.41
CA SER A 33 0.72 20.33 3.71
C SER A 33 2.11 19.99 3.23
N ALA A 34 2.47 18.71 3.18
CA ALA A 34 3.78 18.25 2.74
C ALA A 34 3.73 16.93 1.98
N LEU A 35 4.55 16.83 0.93
CA LEU A 35 4.80 15.61 0.15
C LEU A 35 6.30 15.27 0.20
N MET A 36 6.61 13.99 0.06
CA MET A 36 7.96 13.46 -0.09
C MET A 36 8.09 12.82 -1.46
N LEU A 37 9.21 13.13 -2.11
CA LEU A 37 9.66 12.50 -3.34
C LEU A 37 10.76 11.48 -2.97
N GLU A 38 10.66 10.25 -3.45
CA GLU A 38 11.68 9.20 -3.32
C GLU A 38 12.10 8.74 -4.72
N ASP A 39 13.41 8.67 -4.97
CA ASP A 39 13.93 8.17 -6.25
C ASP A 39 14.11 6.64 -6.24
N ARG A 40 14.63 6.08 -7.35
CA ARG A 40 14.87 4.63 -7.48
C ARG A 40 16.01 4.11 -6.59
N CYS A 41 16.90 4.98 -6.15
CA CYS A 41 18.00 4.66 -5.25
C CYS A 41 17.60 4.77 -3.77
N GLY A 42 16.39 5.28 -3.48
CA GLY A 42 15.88 5.50 -2.14
C GLY A 42 16.30 6.87 -1.55
N GLU A 43 16.88 7.75 -2.35
CA GLU A 43 17.13 9.14 -1.95
C GLU A 43 15.80 9.89 -1.85
N ARG A 44 15.69 10.75 -0.82
CA ARG A 44 14.43 11.40 -0.45
C ARG A 44 14.60 12.90 -0.29
N ILE A 45 13.61 13.63 -0.77
CA ILE A 45 13.46 15.07 -0.57
C ILE A 45 12.01 15.37 -0.20
N ALA A 46 11.79 16.36 0.66
CA ALA A 46 10.46 16.72 1.14
C ALA A 46 10.14 18.17 0.81
N PHE A 47 8.89 18.42 0.46
CA PHE A 47 8.37 19.74 0.14
C PHE A 47 7.14 20.04 0.98
N SER A 48 7.02 21.27 1.46
CA SER A 48 5.81 21.79 2.06
C SER A 48 5.27 22.99 1.29
N PHE A 49 3.98 23.26 1.47
CA PHE A 49 3.36 24.50 1.00
C PHE A 49 3.00 25.37 2.21
N SER A 50 3.60 26.55 2.26
CA SER A 50 3.38 27.56 3.31
C SER A 50 3.65 28.95 2.74
N ASP A 51 3.00 29.97 3.27
CA ASP A 51 3.18 31.37 2.81
C ASP A 51 2.98 31.54 1.29
N ASN A 52 2.05 30.76 0.72
CA ASN A 52 1.73 30.72 -0.70
C ASN A 52 2.88 30.27 -1.63
N GLU A 53 3.89 29.58 -1.08
CA GLU A 53 5.04 29.05 -1.81
C GLU A 53 5.30 27.58 -1.48
N VAL A 54 5.88 26.86 -2.44
CA VAL A 54 6.42 25.51 -2.20
C VAL A 54 7.88 25.64 -1.78
N ARG A 55 8.25 25.02 -0.66
CA ARG A 55 9.61 25.05 -0.11
C ARG A 55 10.09 23.66 0.22
N GLU A 56 11.36 23.39 -0.03
CA GLU A 56 12.02 22.21 0.49
C GLU A 56 12.06 22.28 2.02
N ILE A 57 11.77 21.16 2.68
CA ILE A 57 11.81 21.01 4.13
C ILE A 57 12.65 19.80 4.51
N PRO A 58 13.24 19.78 5.72
CA PRO A 58 13.85 18.56 6.24
C PRO A 58 12.78 17.46 6.39
N ILE A 59 13.16 16.23 6.07
CA ILE A 59 12.29 15.06 6.29
C ILE A 59 12.05 14.91 7.80
N PRO A 60 10.79 14.83 8.26
CA PRO A 60 10.49 14.65 9.67
C PRO A 60 11.13 13.37 10.22
N SER A 61 11.75 13.48 11.39
CA SER A 61 12.24 12.31 12.11
C SER A 61 11.10 11.33 12.39
N ALA A 62 11.39 10.03 12.27
CA ALA A 62 10.44 9.00 12.61
C ALA A 62 9.95 9.15 14.08
N PRO A 63 8.66 8.88 14.35
CA PRO A 63 8.15 8.88 15.72
C PRO A 63 8.89 7.83 16.56
N SER A 64 9.13 8.13 17.84
CA SER A 64 9.72 7.14 18.75
C SER A 64 8.78 5.93 18.92
N PRO A 65 9.34 4.70 19.12
CA PRO A 65 8.53 3.51 19.34
C PRO A 65 7.51 3.67 20.48
N ASP A 66 7.86 4.39 21.55
CA ASP A 66 6.97 4.61 22.69
C ASP A 66 5.80 5.53 22.35
N LYS A 67 6.01 6.54 21.49
CA LYS A 67 4.95 7.42 21.00
C LYS A 67 3.97 6.63 20.12
N VAL A 68 4.50 5.77 19.23
CA VAL A 68 3.70 4.88 18.39
C VAL A 68 2.89 3.90 19.25
N LYS A 69 3.53 3.20 20.18
CA LYS A 69 2.85 2.24 21.10
C LYS A 69 1.76 2.93 21.91
N SER A 70 2.05 4.11 22.46
CA SER A 70 1.07 4.89 23.24
C SER A 70 -0.13 5.29 22.39
N PHE A 71 0.10 5.76 21.16
CA PHE A 71 -0.97 6.08 20.22
C PHE A 71 -1.82 4.86 19.87
N ILE A 72 -1.19 3.73 19.51
CA ILE A 72 -1.92 2.48 19.18
C ILE A 72 -2.78 2.02 20.36
N ARG A 73 -2.26 2.10 21.59
CA ARG A 73 -3.02 1.75 22.80
C ARG A 73 -4.24 2.66 22.97
N SER A 74 -4.07 3.97 22.84
CA SER A 74 -5.18 4.93 22.92
C SER A 74 -6.20 4.74 21.80
N PHE A 75 -5.74 4.50 20.58
CA PHE A 75 -6.61 4.22 19.43
C PHE A 75 -7.43 2.94 19.63
N ARG A 76 -6.83 1.87 20.16
CA ARG A 76 -7.52 0.62 20.50
C ARG A 76 -8.55 0.79 21.62
N ALA A 77 -8.35 1.75 22.52
CA ALA A 77 -9.23 2.05 23.63
C ALA A 77 -10.43 2.96 23.25
N LEU A 78 -10.50 3.44 22.00
CA LEU A 78 -11.65 4.21 21.52
C LEU A 78 -12.93 3.38 21.62
N GLY A 79 -13.96 3.92 22.29
CA GLY A 79 -15.26 3.26 22.41
C GLY A 79 -15.96 3.07 21.06
N ALA A 80 -15.87 4.07 20.18
CA ALA A 80 -16.29 3.98 18.78
C ALA A 80 -15.06 4.08 17.87
N LYS A 81 -14.77 2.99 17.14
CA LYS A 81 -13.66 2.96 16.18
C LYS A 81 -14.10 3.59 14.85
N PRO A 82 -13.22 4.35 14.18
CA PRO A 82 -13.51 4.79 12.83
C PRO A 82 -13.64 3.57 11.91
N HIS A 83 -14.59 3.63 10.98
CA HIS A 83 -14.75 2.61 9.95
C HIS A 83 -13.79 2.92 8.81
N LEU A 84 -12.58 2.35 8.89
CA LEU A 84 -11.53 2.51 7.88
C LEU A 84 -11.41 1.19 7.13
N ARG A 85 -11.98 1.10 5.92
CA ARG A 85 -12.01 -0.15 5.14
C ARG A 85 -11.00 -0.13 4.00
N THR A 86 -10.88 1.01 3.33
CA THR A 86 -10.02 1.18 2.17
C THR A 86 -8.77 2.01 2.51
N PHE A 87 -7.76 1.94 1.65
CA PHE A 87 -6.61 2.83 1.73
C PHE A 87 -7.02 4.31 1.63
N GLU A 88 -8.05 4.63 0.85
CA GLU A 88 -8.61 5.99 0.77
C GLU A 88 -9.22 6.44 2.10
N ASP A 89 -9.98 5.57 2.78
CA ASP A 89 -10.53 5.88 4.11
C ASP A 89 -9.42 6.15 5.12
N VAL A 90 -8.40 5.29 5.15
CA VAL A 90 -7.23 5.43 6.01
C VAL A 90 -6.50 6.74 5.69
N THR A 91 -6.29 7.06 4.42
CA THR A 91 -5.59 8.27 3.98
C THR A 91 -6.34 9.52 4.43
N ARG A 92 -7.64 9.59 4.19
CA ARG A 92 -8.47 10.72 4.63
C ARG A 92 -8.46 10.84 6.14
N TRP A 93 -8.60 9.74 6.86
CA TRP A 93 -8.57 9.77 8.31
C TRP A 93 -7.22 10.26 8.83
N TRP A 94 -6.13 9.69 8.33
CA TRP A 94 -4.76 10.05 8.70
C TRP A 94 -4.45 11.53 8.44
N LEU A 95 -4.89 12.09 7.33
CA LEU A 95 -4.71 13.52 7.03
C LEU A 95 -5.55 14.42 7.93
N ASN A 96 -6.75 13.99 8.36
CA ASN A 96 -7.67 14.83 9.14
C ASN A 96 -7.53 14.68 10.66
N HIS A 97 -6.73 13.73 11.14
CA HIS A 97 -6.63 13.44 12.58
C HIS A 97 -5.18 13.51 13.04
N PRO A 98 -4.89 14.21 14.15
CA PRO A 98 -3.56 14.21 14.75
C PRO A 98 -3.12 12.78 15.07
N ASN A 99 -2.05 12.33 14.44
CA ASN A 99 -1.49 11.01 14.67
C ASN A 99 0.04 11.05 14.48
N PRO A 100 0.80 10.25 15.23
CA PRO A 100 2.25 10.23 15.12
C PRO A 100 2.76 9.32 14.01
N LEU A 101 1.88 8.59 13.33
CA LEU A 101 2.27 7.54 12.39
C LEU A 101 2.77 8.17 11.09
N THR A 102 3.81 7.58 10.51
CA THR A 102 4.09 7.79 9.09
C THR A 102 2.92 7.27 8.25
N TYR A 103 2.78 7.75 7.02
CA TYR A 103 1.70 7.30 6.14
C TYR A 103 1.75 5.78 5.90
N GLN A 104 2.94 5.23 5.66
CA GLN A 104 3.16 3.78 5.55
C GLN A 104 2.67 3.02 6.80
N GLN A 105 3.02 3.50 8.00
CA GLN A 105 2.56 2.88 9.25
C GLN A 105 1.05 2.95 9.42
N ALA A 106 0.41 4.02 8.94
CA ALA A 106 -1.04 4.17 8.98
C ALA A 106 -1.74 3.16 8.05
N LEU A 107 -1.18 2.91 6.86
CA LEU A 107 -1.66 1.89 5.93
C LEU A 107 -1.37 0.46 6.41
N GLY A 108 -0.36 0.28 7.28
CA GLY A 108 0.05 -1.04 7.76
C GLY A 108 0.76 -1.88 6.69
N LEU A 109 1.39 -1.23 5.70
CA LEU A 109 2.06 -1.91 4.60
C LEU A 109 3.56 -2.12 4.86
N PRO A 110 4.12 -3.31 4.59
CA PRO A 110 5.57 -3.49 4.53
C PRO A 110 6.17 -2.67 3.38
N ASP A 111 7.47 -2.41 3.44
CA ASP A 111 8.19 -1.52 2.51
C ASP A 111 7.92 -1.83 1.03
N GLU A 112 7.96 -3.11 0.67
CA GLU A 112 7.74 -3.57 -0.70
C GLU A 112 6.32 -3.28 -1.19
N LEU A 113 5.30 -3.68 -0.42
CA LEU A 113 3.90 -3.38 -0.75
C LEU A 113 3.60 -1.88 -0.74
N TYR A 114 4.25 -1.11 0.14
CA TYR A 114 4.08 0.33 0.17
C TYR A 114 4.64 0.99 -1.10
N ARG A 115 5.81 0.58 -1.58
CA ARG A 115 6.36 1.05 -2.87
C ARG A 115 5.49 0.63 -4.05
N ARG A 116 4.97 -0.61 -4.05
CA ARG A 116 4.01 -1.08 -5.06
C ARG A 116 2.73 -0.23 -5.05
N PHE A 117 2.20 0.08 -3.87
CA PHE A 117 1.03 0.94 -3.69
C PHE A 117 1.22 2.36 -4.26
N LEU A 118 2.40 2.96 -4.07
CA LEU A 118 2.67 4.31 -4.60
C LEU A 118 2.85 4.32 -6.13
N SER A 119 3.47 3.28 -6.67
CA SER A 119 3.82 3.18 -8.10
C SER A 119 2.66 2.72 -8.98
N SER A 120 1.79 1.84 -8.48
CA SER A 120 0.81 1.13 -9.31
C SER A 120 -0.62 1.60 -9.08
N THR A 121 -1.51 1.29 -10.03
CA THR A 121 -2.95 1.46 -9.85
C THR A 121 -3.50 0.20 -9.19
N LEU A 122 -4.40 0.36 -8.22
CA LEU A 122 -5.07 -0.78 -7.60
C LEU A 122 -5.91 -1.52 -8.65
N ILE A 123 -5.82 -2.85 -8.62
CA ILE A 123 -6.60 -3.72 -9.49
C ILE A 123 -8.03 -3.85 -8.94
N GLU A 124 -8.98 -4.15 -9.83
CA GLU A 124 -10.38 -4.40 -9.48
C GLU A 124 -10.65 -5.90 -9.24
N ASP A 125 -11.84 -6.26 -8.76
CA ASP A 125 -12.24 -7.63 -8.45
C ASP A 125 -12.04 -8.61 -9.62
N GLU A 126 -12.40 -8.18 -10.84
CA GLU A 126 -12.27 -8.99 -12.05
C GLU A 126 -10.80 -9.30 -12.37
N ASP A 127 -9.91 -8.33 -12.14
CA ASP A 127 -8.48 -8.47 -12.35
C ASP A 127 -7.86 -9.40 -11.31
N ALA A 128 -8.21 -9.23 -10.03
CA ALA A 128 -7.78 -10.13 -8.97
C ALA A 128 -8.23 -11.57 -9.24
N GLN A 129 -9.49 -11.75 -9.67
CA GLN A 129 -10.01 -13.06 -10.05
C GLN A 129 -9.26 -13.64 -11.25
N ARG A 130 -9.01 -12.84 -12.30
CA ARG A 130 -8.32 -13.26 -13.53
C ARG A 130 -6.87 -13.66 -13.25
N LEU A 131 -6.15 -12.88 -12.45
CA LEU A 131 -4.78 -13.18 -12.04
C LEU A 131 -4.73 -14.48 -11.24
N ALA A 132 -5.57 -14.63 -10.21
CA ALA A 132 -5.61 -15.86 -9.41
C ALA A 132 -6.04 -17.09 -10.24
N ALA A 133 -6.97 -16.92 -11.20
CA ALA A 133 -7.42 -18.01 -12.07
C ALA A 133 -6.38 -18.45 -13.12
N SER A 134 -5.30 -17.69 -13.32
CA SER A 134 -4.23 -18.06 -14.25
C SER A 134 -3.46 -19.32 -13.82
N GLY A 135 -3.51 -19.67 -12.53
CA GLY A 135 -2.80 -20.82 -11.95
C GLY A 135 -1.31 -20.57 -11.68
N LEU A 136 -0.70 -19.52 -12.24
CA LEU A 136 0.68 -19.12 -12.00
C LEU A 136 0.78 -17.59 -12.00
N VAL A 137 1.10 -17.01 -10.85
CA VAL A 137 1.08 -15.56 -10.60
C VAL A 137 2.50 -15.08 -10.37
N SER A 138 2.92 -14.01 -11.06
CA SER A 138 4.22 -13.37 -10.79
C SER A 138 4.25 -12.69 -9.42
N GLU A 139 5.45 -12.44 -8.88
CA GLU A 139 5.62 -11.72 -7.62
C GLU A 139 4.92 -10.35 -7.64
N ASP A 140 5.10 -9.57 -8.71
CA ASP A 140 4.40 -8.30 -8.93
C ASP A 140 2.86 -8.44 -8.93
N ALA A 141 2.33 -9.43 -9.65
CA ALA A 141 0.89 -9.65 -9.73
C ALA A 141 0.34 -10.15 -8.38
N TYR A 142 1.13 -10.89 -7.62
CA TYR A 142 0.76 -11.30 -6.27
C TYR A 142 0.70 -10.08 -5.33
N GLN A 143 1.65 -9.15 -5.42
CA GLN A 143 1.59 -7.88 -4.68
C GLN A 143 0.35 -7.07 -5.04
N ASP A 144 -0.04 -7.02 -6.32
CA ASP A 144 -1.28 -6.36 -6.75
C ASP A 144 -2.52 -7.02 -6.11
N ILE A 145 -2.58 -8.36 -6.07
CA ILE A 145 -3.63 -9.10 -5.37
C ILE A 145 -3.61 -8.80 -3.86
N GLN A 146 -2.43 -8.72 -3.24
CA GLN A 146 -2.31 -8.38 -1.82
C GLN A 146 -2.82 -6.96 -1.53
N LEU A 147 -2.49 -5.98 -2.38
CA LEU A 147 -2.98 -4.61 -2.24
C LEU A 147 -4.49 -4.52 -2.43
N TRP A 148 -5.05 -5.19 -3.45
CA TRP A 148 -6.50 -5.30 -3.62
C TRP A 148 -7.16 -5.95 -2.40
N TYR A 149 -6.59 -7.05 -1.90
CA TYR A 149 -7.11 -7.77 -0.74
C TYR A 149 -7.16 -6.87 0.51
N LEU A 150 -6.06 -6.16 0.79
CA LEU A 150 -5.94 -5.26 1.94
C LEU A 150 -6.81 -4.00 1.79
N ASN A 151 -7.20 -3.63 0.56
CA ASN A 151 -8.05 -2.48 0.26
C ASN A 151 -9.56 -2.78 0.42
N GLY A 152 -9.96 -3.31 1.56
CA GLY A 152 -11.37 -3.49 1.92
C GLY A 152 -11.99 -4.84 1.57
N ASN A 153 -11.23 -5.76 0.95
CA ASN A 153 -11.70 -7.08 0.53
C ASN A 153 -11.40 -8.19 1.55
N THR A 154 -10.91 -7.84 2.75
CA THR A 154 -10.56 -8.82 3.80
C THR A 154 -11.77 -9.39 4.53
N ALA A 155 -12.94 -8.76 4.42
CA ALA A 155 -14.13 -9.15 5.16
C ALA A 155 -14.87 -10.34 4.53
N ASP A 156 -14.82 -10.46 3.21
CA ASP A 156 -15.56 -11.43 2.40
C ASP A 156 -14.64 -12.28 1.52
N CYS A 157 -13.35 -12.00 1.47
CA CYS A 157 -12.35 -12.83 0.81
C CYS A 157 -11.31 -13.39 1.79
N TRP A 158 -10.65 -14.47 1.40
CA TRP A 158 -9.47 -15.00 2.06
C TRP A 158 -8.33 -15.13 1.06
N LEU A 159 -7.16 -14.62 1.42
CA LEU A 159 -5.93 -14.75 0.65
C LEU A 159 -4.85 -15.34 1.58
N GLY A 160 -4.25 -16.44 1.18
CA GLY A 160 -3.20 -17.04 2.01
C GLY A 160 -2.50 -18.24 1.38
N PRO A 161 -1.40 -18.68 2.01
CA PRO A 161 -0.67 -19.86 1.57
C PRO A 161 -1.49 -21.12 1.87
N LEU A 162 -1.46 -22.07 0.93
CA LEU A 162 -1.96 -23.44 1.12
C LEU A 162 -0.83 -24.42 1.46
N GLY A 163 0.41 -24.05 1.17
CA GLY A 163 1.58 -24.85 1.47
C GLY A 163 2.67 -24.69 0.43
N ILE A 164 3.67 -25.57 0.52
CA ILE A 164 4.81 -25.65 -0.39
C ILE A 164 4.91 -27.10 -0.84
N ASP A 165 5.09 -27.33 -2.13
CA ASP A 165 5.30 -28.68 -2.67
C ASP A 165 6.50 -28.72 -3.64
N GLY A 166 6.62 -29.83 -4.37
CA GLY A 166 7.68 -30.04 -5.36
C GLY A 166 7.59 -29.15 -6.60
N THR A 167 6.50 -28.38 -6.75
CA THR A 167 6.28 -27.43 -7.83
C THR A 167 6.60 -26.01 -7.37
N GLY A 168 6.16 -25.61 -6.18
CA GLY A 168 6.39 -24.25 -5.69
C GLY A 168 5.59 -23.87 -4.45
N ASN A 169 5.58 -22.58 -4.13
CA ASN A 169 4.69 -22.02 -3.11
C ASN A 169 3.26 -21.93 -3.68
N LEU A 170 2.32 -22.63 -3.04
CA LEU A 170 0.92 -22.67 -3.46
C LEU A 170 0.08 -21.74 -2.58
N TYR A 171 -0.72 -20.90 -3.22
CA TYR A 171 -1.62 -19.95 -2.58
C TYR A 171 -3.06 -20.18 -3.04
N ALA A 172 -4.00 -19.63 -2.27
CA ALA A 172 -5.38 -19.50 -2.72
C ALA A 172 -5.94 -18.10 -2.45
N LEU A 173 -6.78 -17.67 -3.38
CA LEU A 173 -7.71 -16.56 -3.23
C LEU A 173 -9.14 -17.10 -3.25
N THR A 174 -9.85 -16.95 -2.14
CA THR A 174 -11.22 -17.42 -1.99
C THR A 174 -12.18 -16.25 -1.86
N PHE A 175 -13.09 -16.10 -2.82
CA PHE A 175 -14.17 -15.13 -2.80
C PHE A 175 -15.38 -15.67 -2.03
N ASN A 176 -16.18 -14.79 -1.41
CA ASN A 176 -17.32 -15.15 -0.57
C ASN A 176 -16.94 -16.16 0.53
N TYR A 177 -15.77 -15.97 1.13
CA TYR A 177 -15.20 -16.83 2.14
C TYR A 177 -16.15 -16.96 3.34
N GLY A 178 -16.26 -18.18 3.89
CA GLY A 178 -17.18 -18.49 4.98
C GLY A 178 -18.66 -18.59 4.58
N THR A 179 -18.98 -18.56 3.27
CA THR A 179 -20.35 -18.71 2.76
C THR A 179 -20.48 -19.95 1.86
N PRO A 180 -21.70 -20.47 1.61
CA PRO A 180 -21.93 -21.55 0.64
C PRO A 180 -21.59 -21.21 -0.81
N ARG A 181 -21.36 -19.92 -1.13
CA ARG A 181 -20.99 -19.43 -2.46
C ARG A 181 -19.48 -19.27 -2.60
N ALA A 182 -18.70 -19.78 -1.65
CA ALA A 182 -17.25 -19.67 -1.67
C ALA A 182 -16.68 -20.21 -2.98
N LYS A 183 -15.82 -19.39 -3.61
CA LYS A 183 -15.11 -19.76 -4.85
C LYS A 183 -13.62 -19.62 -4.61
N GLU A 184 -12.95 -20.76 -4.50
CA GLU A 184 -11.50 -20.84 -4.30
C GLU A 184 -10.78 -20.90 -5.65
N LEU A 185 -9.77 -20.04 -5.81
CA LEU A 185 -8.85 -20.03 -6.94
C LEU A 185 -7.45 -20.30 -6.40
N LYS A 186 -6.81 -21.36 -6.89
CA LYS A 186 -5.45 -21.75 -6.50
C LYS A 186 -4.46 -21.31 -7.55
N PHE A 187 -3.30 -20.84 -7.10
CA PHE A 187 -2.21 -20.46 -7.98
C PHE A 187 -0.87 -20.70 -7.31
N TYR A 188 0.13 -21.04 -8.13
CA TYR A 188 1.52 -21.00 -7.71
C TYR A 188 2.07 -19.58 -7.81
N LEU A 189 2.97 -19.23 -6.90
CA LEU A 189 3.77 -18.02 -7.01
C LEU A 189 5.00 -18.32 -7.90
N LEU A 190 5.20 -17.53 -8.95
CA LEU A 190 6.39 -17.56 -9.79
C LEU A 190 7.53 -16.79 -9.09
N ASP A 191 8.03 -17.37 -8.02
CA ASP A 191 9.18 -16.91 -7.26
C ASP A 191 10.43 -17.74 -7.58
N ASP A 192 11.56 -17.42 -6.93
CA ASP A 192 12.82 -18.13 -7.14
C ASP A 192 12.74 -19.62 -6.81
N TYR A 193 11.90 -20.01 -5.84
CA TYR A 193 11.69 -21.41 -5.51
C TYR A 193 10.95 -22.14 -6.64
N TYR A 194 9.88 -21.56 -7.18
CA TYR A 194 9.19 -22.11 -8.34
C TYR A 194 10.12 -22.20 -9.56
N ARG A 195 10.91 -21.16 -9.85
CA ARG A 195 11.89 -21.17 -10.94
C ARG A 195 12.91 -22.29 -10.77
N HIS A 196 13.43 -22.45 -9.56
CA HIS A 196 14.39 -23.49 -9.21
C HIS A 196 13.80 -24.90 -9.41
N MET A 197 12.61 -25.15 -8.86
CA MET A 197 11.97 -26.47 -8.90
C MET A 197 11.53 -26.87 -10.31
N ASN A 198 11.19 -25.91 -11.17
CA ASN A 198 10.71 -26.16 -12.53
C ASN A 198 11.77 -25.93 -13.61
N HIS A 199 13.04 -25.72 -13.22
CA HIS A 199 14.16 -25.49 -14.13
C HIS A 199 13.94 -24.35 -15.14
N ILE A 200 13.33 -23.26 -14.66
CA ILE A 200 13.10 -22.03 -15.43
C ILE A 200 14.27 -21.09 -15.17
N LEU A 201 14.95 -20.68 -16.25
CA LEU A 201 16.07 -19.73 -16.23
C LEU A 201 15.61 -18.28 -16.06
#